data_AF-X1JAW8-F1
#
_entry.id   AF-X1JAW8-F1
#
_cell.length_a   1.000
_cell.length_b   1.000
_cell.length_c   1.000
_cell.angle_alpha   90.00
_cell.angle_beta   90.00
_cell.angle_gamma   90.00
#
_symmetry.space_group_name_H-M   'P 1'
#
loop_
_entity.id
_entity.type
_entity.pdbx_description
1 polymer ?
#
loop_
_entity_poly.entity_id
_entity_poly.type
_entity_poly.pdbx_seq_one_letter_code
_entity_poly.pdbx_strand_id
1 'polypeptide(L)'
;FYSEELMEKLAQGEHLGDIDGVPEEVKRLFITAHGITPQWHVRMQAAFQQSTDNAVSKTVNFPREATIEDVARVYMLAYDAGLKGITIYR
;
A
#
# COMPACT_ATOMS: atom_id res chain seq x y z
N PHE A 1 -18.75 5.95 16.75
CA PHE A 1 -18.69 6.28 15.31
C PHE A 1 -19.21 5.14 14.44
N TYR A 2 -19.23 3.89 14.91
CA TYR A 2 -19.94 2.82 14.20
C TYR A 2 -21.44 3.16 14.02
N SER A 3 -21.97 2.88 12.83
CA SER A 3 -23.39 2.92 12.49
C SER A 3 -23.68 1.93 11.35
N GLU A 4 -24.93 1.51 11.18
CA GLU A 4 -25.35 0.70 10.03
C GLU A 4 -25.11 1.44 8.71
N GLU A 5 -25.42 2.74 8.68
CA GLU A 5 -25.14 3.61 7.53
C GLU A 5 -23.65 3.61 7.14
N LEU A 6 -22.73 3.69 8.11
CA LEU A 6 -21.29 3.60 7.84
C LEU A 6 -20.93 2.27 7.17
N MET A 7 -21.51 1.17 7.64
CA MET A 7 -21.26 -0.15 7.07
C MET A 7 -21.82 -0.29 5.65
N GLU A 8 -22.99 0.29 5.38
CA GLU A 8 -23.58 0.33 4.05
C GLU A 8 -22.70 1.12 3.06
N LYS A 9 -22.19 2.30 3.46
CA LYS A 9 -21.25 3.09 2.65
C LYS A 9 -19.99 2.32 2.29
N LEU A 10 -19.38 1.67 3.28
CA LEU A 10 -18.19 0.84 3.07
C LEU A 10 -18.48 -0.35 2.15
N ALA A 11 -19.64 -1.01 2.29
CA ALA A 11 -20.05 -2.12 1.44
C ALA A 11 -20.30 -1.69 -0.03
N GLN A 12 -20.66 -0.43 -0.26
CA GLN A 12 -20.80 0.17 -1.60
C GLN A 12 -19.45 0.56 -2.22
N GLY A 13 -18.34 0.41 -1.49
CA GLY A 13 -16.99 0.66 -1.97
C GLY A 13 -16.45 2.05 -1.63
N GLU A 14 -17.13 2.82 -0.78
CA GLU A 14 -16.57 4.06 -0.24
C GLU A 14 -15.32 3.76 0.61
N HIS A 15 -14.32 4.64 0.53
CA HIS A 15 -13.13 4.52 1.35
C HIS A 15 -13.36 5.14 2.72
N LEU A 16 -13.02 4.41 3.79
CA LEU A 16 -13.17 4.89 5.17
C LEU A 16 -12.50 6.27 5.42
N GLY A 17 -11.41 6.56 4.70
CA GLY A 17 -10.71 7.84 4.77
C GLY A 17 -11.59 9.04 4.38
N ASP A 18 -12.53 8.82 3.45
CA ASP A 18 -13.37 9.87 2.86
C ASP A 18 -14.69 10.07 3.62
N ILE A 19 -14.99 9.20 4.59
CA ILE A 19 -16.24 9.25 5.36
C ILE A 19 -16.09 10.19 6.57
N ASP A 20 -17.01 11.15 6.69
CA ASP A 20 -17.05 12.08 7.82
C ASP A 20 -17.50 11.40 9.13
N GLY A 21 -17.09 11.96 10.27
CA GLY A 21 -17.47 11.47 11.60
C GLY A 21 -16.70 10.23 12.10
N VAL A 22 -15.83 9.65 11.27
CA VAL A 22 -14.88 8.60 11.68
C VAL A 22 -13.63 9.22 12.31
N PRO A 23 -13.21 8.77 13.52
CA PRO A 23 -11.98 9.26 14.15
C PRO A 23 -10.74 9.05 13.27
N GLU A 24 -9.86 10.04 13.26
CA GLU A 24 -8.65 10.04 12.42
C GLU A 24 -7.72 8.86 12.70
N GLU A 25 -7.60 8.43 13.96
CA GLU A 25 -6.81 7.25 14.34
C GLU A 25 -7.33 5.97 13.65
N VAL A 26 -8.66 5.85 13.54
CA VAL A 26 -9.30 4.71 12.88
C VAL A 26 -9.08 4.79 11.37
N LYS A 27 -9.20 5.98 10.76
CA LYS A 27 -8.89 6.17 9.33
C LYS A 27 -7.46 5.75 9.01
N ARG A 28 -6.50 6.12 9.87
CA ARG A 28 -5.09 5.73 9.73
C ARG A 28 -4.86 4.23 9.91
N LEU A 29 -5.59 3.59 10.82
CA LEU A 29 -5.46 2.16 11.09
C LEU A 29 -5.97 1.30 9.93
N PHE A 30 -7.04 1.73 9.25
CA PHE A 30 -7.71 0.97 8.20
C PHE A 30 -7.43 1.49 6.78
N ILE A 31 -6.21 1.97 6.52
CA ILE A 31 -5.79 2.30 5.15
C ILE A 31 -5.77 1.07 4.24
N THR A 32 -6.02 1.27 2.95
CA THR A 32 -5.95 0.21 1.93
C THR A 32 -4.57 0.20 1.25
N ALA A 33 -4.32 -0.81 0.42
CA ALA A 33 -3.05 -0.91 -0.32
C ALA A 33 -2.73 0.35 -1.15
N HIS A 34 -3.72 0.97 -1.80
CA HIS A 34 -3.50 2.20 -2.58
C HIS A 34 -3.26 3.44 -1.71
N GLY A 35 -3.62 3.38 -0.42
CA GLY A 35 -3.27 4.41 0.57
C GLY A 35 -1.84 4.33 1.08
N ILE A 36 -1.08 3.29 0.72
CA ILE A 36 0.32 3.11 1.09
C ILE A 36 1.19 3.51 -0.11
N THR A 37 2.15 4.41 0.12
CA THR A 37 3.06 4.83 -0.95
C THR A 37 3.88 3.65 -1.48
N PRO A 38 4.22 3.61 -2.79
CA PRO A 38 5.05 2.55 -3.36
C PRO A 38 6.36 2.29 -2.60
N GLN A 39 7.02 3.34 -2.09
CA GLN A 39 8.26 3.23 -1.32
C GLN A 39 8.06 2.50 0.01
N TRP A 40 6.93 2.69 0.68
CA TRP A 40 6.59 1.98 1.91
C TRP A 40 6.33 0.50 1.67
N HIS A 41 5.73 0.14 0.52
CA HIS A 41 5.62 -1.26 0.13
C HIS A 41 7.00 -1.93 -0.05
N VAL A 42 7.95 -1.25 -0.72
CA VAL A 42 9.33 -1.77 -0.89
C VAL A 42 10.03 -1.93 0.45
N ARG A 43 9.95 -0.94 1.34
CA ARG A 43 10.54 -1.01 2.69
C ARG A 43 9.98 -2.18 3.49
N MET A 44 8.68 -2.41 3.41
CA MET A 44 8.04 -3.56 4.06
C MET A 44 8.56 -4.87 3.48
N GLN A 45 8.64 -5.00 2.15
CA GLN A 45 9.21 -6.19 1.52
C GLN A 45 10.67 -6.41 1.92
N ALA A 46 11.47 -5.35 2.02
CA ALA A 46 12.86 -5.41 2.46
C ALA A 46 13.01 -5.91 3.89
N ALA A 47 12.15 -5.46 4.82
CA ALA A 47 12.15 -5.95 6.19
C ALA A 47 11.97 -7.48 6.26
N PHE A 48 11.06 -8.04 5.45
CA PHE A 48 10.85 -9.49 5.38
C PHE A 48 11.96 -10.21 4.61
N GLN A 49 12.53 -9.59 3.58
CA GLN A 49 13.58 -10.18 2.76
C GLN A 49 14.86 -10.49 3.56
N GLN A 50 15.15 -9.70 4.61
CA GLN A 50 16.30 -9.90 5.50
C GLN A 50 16.31 -11.27 6.21
N SER A 51 15.12 -11.83 6.45
CA SER A 51 14.95 -13.12 7.13
C SER A 51 14.42 -14.22 6.19
N THR A 52 14.50 -14.00 4.86
CA THR A 52 13.96 -14.93 3.86
C THR A 52 15.07 -15.38 2.90
N ASP A 53 15.36 -16.68 2.88
CA ASP A 53 16.39 -17.28 2.02
C ASP A 53 16.01 -17.26 0.53
N ASN A 54 14.71 -17.39 0.22
CA ASN A 54 14.16 -17.20 -1.12
C ASN A 54 13.72 -15.74 -1.34
N ALA A 55 12.94 -15.47 -2.39
CA ALA A 55 12.32 -14.16 -2.62
C ALA A 55 10.98 -14.03 -1.88
N VAL A 56 10.56 -12.79 -1.63
CA VAL A 56 9.23 -12.45 -1.09
C VAL A 56 8.28 -12.12 -2.24
N SER A 57 7.15 -12.82 -2.34
CA SER A 57 6.07 -12.47 -3.28
C SER A 57 5.23 -11.35 -2.71
N LYS A 58 5.49 -10.11 -3.16
CA LYS A 58 4.75 -8.92 -2.73
C LYS A 58 4.52 -7.96 -3.89
N THR A 59 3.27 -7.54 -4.07
CA THR A 59 2.89 -6.50 -5.02
C THR A 59 3.14 -5.11 -4.45
N VAL A 60 3.80 -4.24 -5.20
CA VAL A 60 3.85 -2.80 -4.96
C VAL A 60 2.73 -2.16 -5.76
N ASN A 61 1.68 -1.70 -5.05
CA ASN A 61 0.55 -1.01 -5.65
C ASN A 61 0.91 0.44 -5.95
N PHE A 62 0.53 0.92 -7.13
CA PHE A 62 0.69 2.29 -7.55
C PHE A 62 -0.66 2.97 -7.75
N PRO A 63 -0.74 4.29 -7.54
CA PRO A 63 -1.91 5.05 -7.96
C PRO A 63 -1.97 5.11 -9.50
N ARG A 64 -3.17 5.34 -10.03
CA ARG A 64 -3.43 5.35 -11.48
C ARG A 64 -2.56 6.38 -12.22
N GLU A 65 -2.31 7.51 -11.59
CA GLU A 65 -1.53 8.64 -12.08
C GLU A 65 -0.01 8.43 -12.00
N ALA A 66 0.46 7.30 -11.46
CA ALA A 66 1.88 7.03 -11.34
C ALA A 66 2.60 7.05 -12.71
N THR A 67 3.70 7.79 -12.76
CA THR A 67 4.49 7.97 -13.97
C THR A 67 5.51 6.85 -14.15
N ILE A 68 6.15 6.81 -15.32
CA ILE A 68 7.23 5.85 -15.60
C ILE A 68 8.42 6.12 -14.67
N GLU A 69 8.68 7.39 -14.36
CA GLU A 69 9.73 7.81 -13.42
C GLU A 69 9.43 7.33 -12.00
N ASP A 70 8.16 7.32 -11.58
CA ASP A 70 7.78 6.76 -10.26
C ASP A 70 8.10 5.27 -10.17
N VAL A 71 7.78 4.52 -11.23
CA VAL A 71 8.08 3.09 -11.34
C VAL A 71 9.59 2.84 -11.36
N ALA A 72 10.34 3.62 -12.14
CA ALA A 72 11.80 3.51 -12.22
C ALA A 72 12.44 3.74 -10.85
N ARG A 73 11.97 4.74 -10.09
CA ARG A 73 12.47 4.99 -8.72
C ARG A 73 12.21 3.82 -7.77
N VAL A 74 11.08 3.13 -7.92
CA VAL A 74 10.76 1.95 -7.10
C VAL A 74 11.64 0.75 -7.44
N TYR A 75 11.96 0.54 -8.73
CA TYR A 75 12.92 -0.49 -9.12
C TYR A 75 14.32 -0.20 -8.58
N MET A 76 14.77 1.05 -8.65
CA MET A 76 16.05 1.44 -8.06
C MET A 76 16.06 1.27 -6.54
N LEU A 77 14.98 1.67 -5.85
CA LEU A 77 14.87 1.47 -4.41
C LEU A 77 14.89 -0.02 -4.01
N ALA A 78 14.24 -0.88 -4.80
CA ALA A 78 14.25 -2.32 -4.57
C ALA A 78 15.64 -2.94 -4.77
N TYR A 79 16.35 -2.48 -5.79
CA TYR A 79 17.75 -2.86 -6.04
C TYR A 79 18.65 -2.42 -4.88
N ASP A 80 18.57 -1.16 -4.46
CA ASP A 80 19.36 -0.61 -3.36
C ASP A 80 19.06 -1.32 -2.03
N ALA A 81 17.82 -1.78 -1.84
CA ALA A 81 17.40 -2.54 -0.67
C ALA A 81 17.76 -4.04 -0.72
N GLY A 82 18.43 -4.51 -1.78
CA GLY A 82 18.85 -5.90 -1.93
C GLY A 82 17.70 -6.89 -2.13
N LEU A 83 16.57 -6.45 -2.69
CA LEU A 83 15.44 -7.33 -2.97
C LEU A 83 15.77 -8.30 -4.11
N LYS A 84 15.40 -9.58 -3.92
CA LYS A 84 15.60 -10.64 -4.93
C LYS A 84 14.62 -10.57 -6.09
N GLY A 85 13.54 -9.81 -5.95
CA GLY A 85 12.52 -9.61 -6.96
C GLY A 85 11.51 -8.55 -6.52
N ILE A 86 10.77 -8.00 -7.47
CA ILE A 86 9.72 -7.02 -7.23
C ILE A 86 8.62 -7.16 -8.28
N THR A 87 7.37 -7.02 -7.84
CA THR A 87 6.18 -7.01 -8.70
C THR A 87 5.45 -5.71 -8.49
N ILE A 88 5.15 -4.99 -9.57
CA ILE A 88 4.33 -3.77 -9.51
C ILE A 88 2.92 -4.03 -10.05
N TYR A 89 1.95 -3.27 -9.57
CA TYR A 89 0.62 -3.18 -10.15
C TYR A 89 0.17 -1.72 -10.13
N ARG A 90 -0.31 -1.22 -11.26
CA ARG A 90 -0.86 0.14 -11.43
C ARG A 90 -2.25 0.04 -12.03
#